data_AF-A0A7W7PLJ9-F1
#
_entry.id   AF-A0A7W7PLJ9-F1
#
_cell.length_a   1.000
_cell.length_b   1.000
_cell.length_c   1.000
_cell.angle_alpha   90.00
_cell.angle_beta   90.00
_cell.angle_gamma   90.00
#
_symmetry.space_group_name_H-M   'P 1'
#
loop_
_entity.id
_entity.type
_entity.pdbx_description
1 polymer ?
#
loop_
_entity_poly.entity_id
_entity_poly.type
_entity_poly.pdbx_seq_one_letter_code
_entity_poly.pdbx_strand_id
1 'polypeptide(L)'
;MSTNSPTIPAETARHVLWHFGQDGGSQPGIFTQYLMHTIATADVVNTAKLADVYPDYTAAIVAAKLDPDVITHLQKIAAGLRCARCGDTDGPFDGAGTSLRCEGCIGGAQ
;
A
#
# COMPACT_ATOMS: atom_id res chain seq x y z
N MET A 1 16.96 -5.25 14.02
CA MET A 1 17.03 -5.10 12.55
C MET A 1 15.83 -4.26 12.15
N SER A 2 16.04 -3.03 11.70
CA SER A 2 14.94 -2.15 11.29
C SER A 2 14.50 -2.56 9.89
N THR A 3 13.39 -3.28 9.79
CA THR A 3 12.73 -3.55 8.52
C THR A 3 12.05 -2.26 8.07
N ASN A 4 12.74 -1.47 7.24
CA ASN A 4 12.08 -0.47 6.41
C ASN A 4 11.19 -1.24 5.43
N SER A 5 9.96 -1.57 5.84
CA SER A 5 8.92 -1.98 4.90
C SER A 5 8.81 -0.85 3.87
N PRO A 6 9.04 -1.12 2.57
CA PRO A 6 8.98 -0.07 1.56
C PRO A 6 7.63 0.64 1.66
N THR A 7 7.68 1.95 1.86
CA THR A 7 6.47 2.78 1.98
C THR A 7 5.73 2.70 0.66
N ILE A 8 4.66 1.90 0.62
CA ILE A 8 3.85 1.70 -0.60
C ILE A 8 3.30 3.07 -1.02
N PRO A 9 3.66 3.59 -2.20
CA PRO A 9 3.16 4.89 -2.64
C PRO A 9 1.68 4.79 -3.01
N ALA A 10 0.97 5.92 -2.87
CA ALA A 10 -0.47 6.01 -3.13
C ALA A 10 -0.87 5.52 -4.53
N GLU A 11 -0.02 5.78 -5.52
CA GLU A 11 -0.25 5.33 -6.89
C GLU A 11 -0.17 3.80 -7.03
N THR A 12 0.84 3.16 -6.42
CA THR A 12 0.93 1.69 -6.36
C THR A 12 -0.28 1.09 -5.66
N ALA A 13 -0.74 1.68 -4.56
CA ALA A 13 -1.93 1.21 -3.87
C ALA A 13 -3.18 1.25 -4.78
N ARG A 14 -3.39 2.34 -5.53
CA ARG A 14 -4.50 2.45 -6.51
C ARG A 14 -4.41 1.40 -7.61
N HIS A 15 -3.22 1.12 -8.12
CA HIS A 15 -3.03 0.10 -9.14
C HIS A 15 -3.35 -1.30 -8.63
N VAL A 16 -2.93 -1.60 -7.40
CA VAL A 16 -3.19 -2.88 -6.74
C VAL A 16 -4.69 -3.03 -6.44
N LEU A 17 -5.35 -1.98 -5.92
CA LEU A 17 -6.81 -1.99 -5.72
C LEU A 17 -7.56 -2.25 -7.04
N TRP A 18 -7.14 -1.61 -8.14
CA TRP A 18 -7.72 -1.86 -9.45
C TRP A 18 -7.53 -3.33 -9.89
N HIS A 19 -6.35 -3.91 -9.66
CA HIS A 19 -6.05 -5.30 -9.99
C HIS A 19 -6.98 -6.29 -9.26
N PHE A 20 -7.36 -5.99 -8.01
CA PHE A 20 -8.29 -6.79 -7.21
C PHE A 20 -9.76 -6.38 -7.36
N GLY A 21 -10.09 -5.45 -8.26
CA GLY A 21 -11.46 -4.97 -8.49
C GLY A 21 -12.06 -4.22 -7.30
N GLN A 22 -11.22 -3.59 -6.48
CA GLN A 22 -11.62 -2.87 -5.26
C GLN A 22 -11.86 -1.38 -5.56
N ASP A 23 -12.72 -0.76 -4.74
CA ASP A 23 -13.01 0.67 -4.83
C ASP A 23 -11.76 1.54 -4.56
N GLY A 24 -11.69 2.72 -5.18
CA GLY A 24 -10.51 3.58 -5.15
C GLY A 24 -9.36 3.14 -6.07
N GLY A 25 -9.56 2.07 -6.85
CA GLY A 25 -8.60 1.60 -7.84
C GLY A 25 -8.46 2.51 -9.06
N SER A 26 -7.26 2.62 -9.60
CA SER A 26 -6.99 3.30 -10.87
C SER A 26 -6.26 2.37 -11.84
N GLN A 27 -6.71 2.32 -13.09
CA GLN A 27 -6.11 1.45 -14.10
C GLN A 27 -4.72 1.97 -14.48
N PRO A 28 -3.65 1.18 -14.29
CA PRO A 28 -2.33 1.57 -14.77
C PRO A 28 -2.13 1.27 -16.25
N GLY A 29 -1.00 1.70 -16.80
CA GLY A 29 -0.57 1.32 -18.15
C GLY A 29 -0.39 -0.20 -18.32
N ILE A 30 -0.43 -0.66 -19.57
CA ILE A 30 -0.46 -2.10 -19.91
C ILE A 30 0.74 -2.88 -19.36
N PHE A 31 1.93 -2.26 -19.36
CA PHE A 31 3.13 -2.87 -18.78
C PHE A 31 2.93 -3.20 -17.29
N THR A 32 2.43 -2.24 -16.52
CA THR A 32 2.17 -2.42 -15.09
C THR A 32 1.08 -3.45 -14.84
N GLN A 33 0.04 -3.50 -15.69
CA GLN A 33 -0.99 -4.55 -15.60
C GLN A 33 -0.36 -5.94 -15.74
N TYR A 34 0.51 -6.14 -16.73
CA TYR A 34 1.24 -7.40 -16.90
C TYR A 34 2.19 -7.67 -15.73
N LEU A 35 2.94 -6.67 -15.26
CA LEU A 35 3.82 -6.80 -14.11
C LEU A 35 3.04 -7.29 -12.87
N MET A 36 1.92 -6.65 -12.55
CA MET A 36 1.09 -7.03 -11.41
C MET A 36 0.53 -8.44 -11.56
N HIS A 37 0.06 -8.81 -12.76
CA HIS A 37 -0.40 -10.16 -13.04
C HIS A 37 0.72 -11.20 -12.92
N THR A 38 1.94 -10.88 -13.38
CA THR A 38 3.11 -11.76 -13.23
C THR A 38 3.47 -11.94 -11.76
N ILE A 39 3.51 -10.86 -10.96
CA ILE A 39 3.76 -10.94 -9.51
C ILE A 39 2.67 -11.78 -8.83
N ALA A 40 1.40 -11.59 -9.19
CA ALA A 40 0.28 -12.30 -8.60
C ALA A 40 0.30 -13.81 -8.90
N THR A 41 0.94 -14.24 -10.00
CA THR A 41 0.98 -15.65 -10.42
C THR A 41 2.34 -16.33 -10.22
N ALA A 42 3.40 -15.57 -9.93
CA ALA A 42 4.75 -16.08 -9.77
C ALA A 42 4.92 -17.00 -8.54
N ASP A 43 5.71 -18.06 -8.73
CA ASP A 43 6.20 -18.91 -7.63
C ASP A 43 7.15 -18.15 -6.70
N VAL A 44 7.35 -18.66 -5.48
CA VAL A 44 8.19 -18.05 -4.44
C VAL A 44 9.57 -17.58 -4.92
N VAL A 45 10.25 -18.37 -5.77
CA VAL A 45 11.58 -18.02 -6.30
C VAL A 45 11.51 -16.83 -7.27
N ASN A 46 10.50 -16.79 -8.14
CA ASN A 46 10.35 -15.70 -9.10
C ASN A 46 9.79 -14.45 -8.42
N THR A 47 8.92 -14.60 -7.42
CA THR A 47 8.46 -13.51 -6.56
C THR A 47 9.62 -12.85 -5.83
N ALA A 48 10.58 -13.62 -5.31
CA ALA A 48 11.77 -13.06 -4.68
C ALA A 48 12.62 -12.23 -5.66
N LYS A 49 12.78 -12.68 -6.92
CA LYS A 49 13.48 -11.91 -7.96
C LYS A 49 12.72 -10.64 -8.35
N LEU A 50 11.39 -10.72 -8.41
CA LEU A 50 10.55 -9.56 -8.70
C LEU A 50 10.57 -8.55 -7.56
N ALA A 51 10.64 -9.00 -6.30
CA ALA A 51 10.76 -8.13 -5.14
C ALA A 51 12.06 -7.32 -5.12
N ASP A 52 13.14 -7.85 -5.69
CA ASP A 52 14.42 -7.13 -5.81
C ASP A 52 14.32 -5.93 -6.78
N VAL A 53 13.53 -6.08 -7.84
CA VAL A 53 13.39 -5.06 -8.91
C VAL A 53 12.18 -4.14 -8.69
N TYR A 54 11.08 -4.68 -8.19
CA TYR A 54 9.79 -3.99 -8.01
C TYR A 54 9.26 -4.19 -6.58
N PRO A 55 10.00 -3.73 -5.55
CA PRO A 55 9.69 -4.03 -4.15
C PRO A 55 8.29 -3.56 -3.73
N ASP A 56 7.87 -2.38 -4.16
CA ASP A 56 6.56 -1.81 -3.77
C ASP A 56 5.38 -2.62 -4.31
N TYR A 57 5.41 -2.97 -5.60
CA TYR A 57 4.35 -3.77 -6.22
C TYR A 57 4.34 -5.19 -5.67
N THR A 58 5.51 -5.79 -5.47
CA THR A 58 5.59 -7.13 -4.92
C THR A 58 5.11 -7.19 -3.48
N ALA A 59 5.54 -6.26 -2.62
CA ALA A 59 5.06 -6.18 -1.24
C ALA A 59 3.53 -6.00 -1.18
N ALA A 60 2.99 -5.06 -1.98
CA ALA A 60 1.56 -4.77 -1.98
C ALA A 60 0.70 -5.96 -2.47
N ILE A 61 1.11 -6.62 -3.56
CA ILE A 61 0.36 -7.76 -4.12
C ILE A 61 0.48 -8.99 -3.22
N VAL A 62 1.68 -9.29 -2.71
CA VAL A 62 1.86 -10.45 -1.81
C VAL A 62 1.06 -10.25 -0.53
N ALA A 63 1.10 -9.06 0.06
CA ALA A 63 0.31 -8.74 1.25
C ALA A 63 -1.20 -8.85 0.97
N ALA A 64 -1.69 -8.28 -0.13
CA ALA A 64 -3.09 -8.35 -0.52
C ALA A 64 -3.60 -9.78 -0.82
N LYS A 65 -2.72 -10.69 -1.27
CA LYS A 65 -3.08 -12.10 -1.49
C LYS A 65 -3.20 -12.90 -0.19
N LEU A 66 -2.44 -12.53 0.83
CA LEU A 66 -2.35 -13.27 2.09
C LEU A 66 -3.39 -12.80 3.11
N ASP A 67 -3.76 -11.52 3.06
CA ASP A 67 -4.58 -10.91 4.10
C ASP A 67 -5.61 -9.92 3.52
N PRO A 68 -6.91 -10.09 3.81
CA PRO A 68 -7.96 -9.20 3.32
C PRO A 68 -7.95 -7.82 3.99
N ASP A 69 -7.39 -7.68 5.19
CA ASP A 69 -7.32 -6.40 5.92
C ASP A 69 -6.34 -5.43 5.23
N VAL A 70 -5.36 -5.98 4.50
CA VAL A 70 -4.43 -5.22 3.66
C VAL A 70 -5.16 -4.43 2.57
N ILE A 71 -6.30 -4.92 2.04
CA ILE A 71 -7.09 -4.16 1.07
C ILE A 71 -7.61 -2.87 1.70
N THR A 72 -8.13 -2.94 2.93
CA THR A 72 -8.58 -1.77 3.69
C THR A 72 -7.43 -0.80 3.93
N HIS A 73 -6.24 -1.31 4.25
CA HIS A 73 -5.04 -0.52 4.43
C HIS A 73 -4.61 0.18 3.11
N LEU A 74 -4.63 -0.54 1.99
CA LEU A 74 -4.35 0.01 0.67
C LEU A 74 -5.37 1.07 0.23
N GLN A 75 -6.65 0.91 0.58
CA GLN A 75 -7.68 1.94 0.35
C GLN A 75 -7.38 3.24 1.09
N LYS A 76 -6.93 3.16 2.36
CA LYS A 76 -6.49 4.35 3.13
C LYS A 76 -5.31 5.03 2.45
N ILE A 77 -4.31 4.27 2.02
CA ILE A 77 -3.14 4.78 1.29
C ILE A 77 -3.55 5.43 -0.04
N ALA A 78 -4.42 4.78 -0.82
CA ALA A 78 -4.90 5.26 -2.11
C ALA A 78 -5.71 6.56 -2.00
N ALA A 79 -6.50 6.69 -0.93
CA ALA A 79 -7.23 7.90 -0.56
C ALA A 79 -6.32 9.00 0.02
N GLY A 80 -5.03 8.71 0.26
CA GLY A 80 -4.05 9.65 0.78
C GLY A 80 -4.17 9.89 2.29
N LEU A 81 -4.88 9.02 3.02
CA LEU A 81 -4.91 9.06 4.47
C LEU A 81 -3.58 8.54 5.01
N ARG A 82 -2.68 9.49 5.27
CA ARG A 82 -1.43 9.27 6.00
C ARG A 82 -1.32 10.26 7.15
N CYS A 83 -0.79 9.82 8.28
CA CYS A 83 -0.51 10.71 9.38
C CYS A 83 0.56 11.73 8.95
N ALA A 84 0.25 13.02 9.06
CA ALA A 84 1.15 14.11 8.74
C ALA A 84 2.39 14.16 9.66
N ARG A 85 2.36 13.46 10.81
CA ARG A 85 3.43 13.47 11.82
C ARG A 85 4.36 12.26 11.72
N CYS A 86 3.83 11.05 11.70
CA CYS A 86 4.62 9.81 11.66
C CYS A 86 4.66 9.13 10.28
N GLY A 87 3.82 9.55 9.34
CA GLY A 87 3.71 8.89 8.03
C GLY A 87 2.92 7.59 8.05
N ASP A 88 2.48 7.12 9.23
CA ASP A 88 1.70 5.89 9.35
C ASP A 88 0.32 6.02 8.68
N THR A 89 -0.10 4.91 8.11
CA THR A 89 -1.40 4.67 7.47
C THR A 89 -2.33 3.84 8.37
N ASP A 90 -1.85 3.50 9.56
CA ASP A 90 -2.55 2.71 10.57
C ASP A 90 -3.15 3.59 11.68
N GLY A 91 -4.36 3.20 12.11
CA GLY A 91 -5.16 3.90 13.10
C GLY A 91 -6.35 4.71 12.55
N PRO A 92 -7.31 5.06 13.43
CA PRO A 92 -8.29 6.10 13.18
C PRO A 92 -7.56 7.44 13.03
N PHE A 93 -7.91 8.14 11.96
CA PHE A 93 -7.35 9.44 11.62
C PHE A 93 -8.31 10.54 12.06
N ASP A 94 -7.78 11.54 12.76
CA ASP A 94 -8.52 12.74 13.13
C ASP A 94 -7.90 13.97 12.45
N GLY A 95 -8.75 14.86 11.94
CA GLY A 95 -8.37 16.03 11.15
C GLY A 95 -8.79 15.97 9.67
N ALA A 96 -8.54 17.06 8.93
CA ALA A 96 -8.90 17.20 7.53
C ALA A 96 -7.70 17.59 6.65
N GLY A 97 -7.63 17.04 5.44
CA GLY A 97 -6.60 17.39 4.44
C GLY A 97 -5.17 17.04 4.88
N THR A 98 -4.24 17.99 4.74
CA THR A 98 -2.81 17.82 5.07
C THR A 98 -2.51 17.72 6.57
N SER A 99 -3.52 17.91 7.44
CA SER A 99 -3.37 17.90 8.90
C SER A 99 -3.84 16.60 9.54
N LEU A 100 -4.15 15.58 8.73
CA LEU A 100 -4.61 14.28 9.19
C LEU A 100 -3.57 13.64 10.13
N ARG A 101 -3.95 13.29 11.36
CA ARG A 101 -3.05 12.64 12.34
C ARG A 101 -3.69 11.36 12.87
N CYS A 102 -2.88 10.32 13.09
CA CYS A 102 -3.33 9.12 13.79
C CYS A 102 -3.47 9.39 15.30
N GLU A 103 -4.32 8.63 15.99
CA GLU A 103 -4.57 8.75 17.44
C GLU A 103 -3.28 8.84 18.28
N GLY A 104 -2.27 8.00 17.97
CA GLY A 104 -0.98 8.00 18.65
C GLY A 104 -0.17 9.29 18.46
N CYS A 105 -0.39 10.01 17.36
CA CYS A 105 0.27 11.28 17.08
C CYS A 105 -0.49 12.51 17.62
N ILE A 106 -1.79 12.36 17.93
CA ILE A 106 -2.64 13.43 18.47
C ILE A 106 -2.36 13.62 19.97
N GLY A 107 -2.14 12.54 20.72
CA GLY A 107 -1.89 12.57 22.17
C GLY A 107 -0.52 13.11 22.62
N GLY A 108 0.38 13.45 21.70
CA GLY A 108 1.74 13.92 22.01
C GLY A 108 1.86 15.44 22.20
N ALA A 109 0.95 16.05 22.96
CA ALA A 109 1.07 17.40 23.49
C ALA A 109 1.05 17.31 25.02
N GLN A 110 2.24 17.15 25.61
CA GLN A 110 2.49 17.57 26.99
C GLN A 110 2.85 19.06 26.96
#